data_AF-A0AAU8MEW6-F1
#
_entry.id   AF-A0AAU8MEW6-F1
#
_cell.length_a   1.000
_cell.length_b   1.000
_cell.length_c   1.000
_cell.angle_alpha   90.00
_cell.angle_beta   90.00
_cell.angle_gamma   90.00
#
_symmetry.space_group_name_H-M   'P 1'
#
loop_
_entity.id
_entity.type
_entity.pdbx_description
1 polymer ?
#
loop_
_entity_poly.entity_id
_entity_poly.type
_entity_poly.pdbx_seq_one_letter_code
_entity_poly.pdbx_strand_id
1 'polypeptide(L)'
;MSNQAFNQSGSTSNAFKYTSLGLRLIAALAFLAAGGAKLAGVPMMVEIFDHIGLGQWFRTVTGLIEIVAAVALFIPVTIGLGGLLLAVTMCVAIFTHLFVIGGSPVPAIFLLLVTAGIAWLHRASIFNLIRPV
;
A
#
# COMPACT_ATOMS: atom_id res chain seq x y z
N MET A 1 -12.57 -46.43 -23.00
CA MET A 1 -12.63 -45.08 -23.61
C MET A 1 -12.68 -44.08 -22.47
N SER A 2 -11.53 -43.46 -22.24
CA SER A 2 -11.23 -42.39 -21.29
C SER A 2 -11.97 -41.10 -21.63
N ASN A 3 -12.12 -40.22 -20.63
CA ASN A 3 -12.42 -38.78 -20.71
C ASN A 3 -13.66 -38.33 -19.92
N GLN A 4 -13.94 -38.94 -18.77
CA GLN A 4 -14.76 -38.27 -17.76
C GLN A 4 -13.84 -37.58 -16.75
N ALA A 5 -13.93 -36.26 -16.78
CA ALA A 5 -13.70 -35.39 -15.63
C ALA A 5 -12.25 -35.35 -15.12
N PHE A 6 -11.35 -34.82 -15.97
CA PHE A 6 -10.40 -33.79 -15.51
C PHE A 6 -11.21 -32.58 -15.01
N ASN A 7 -11.95 -32.77 -13.91
CA ASN A 7 -12.55 -31.69 -13.18
C ASN A 7 -11.40 -31.05 -12.41
N GLN A 8 -10.61 -30.26 -13.13
CA GLN A 8 -9.70 -29.30 -12.54
C GLN A 8 -10.59 -28.29 -11.80
N SER A 9 -11.04 -28.68 -10.60
CA SER A 9 -11.57 -27.77 -9.62
C SER A 9 -10.45 -26.76 -9.38
N GLY A 10 -10.56 -25.60 -10.03
CA GLY A 10 -9.68 -24.46 -9.85
C GLY A 10 -9.73 -24.06 -8.38
N SER A 11 -8.87 -24.69 -7.59
CA SER A 11 -8.59 -24.29 -6.23
C SER A 11 -7.91 -22.93 -6.33
N THR A 12 -8.68 -21.84 -6.31
CA THR A 12 -8.19 -20.61 -5.71
C THR A 12 -7.82 -20.97 -4.28
N SER A 13 -6.57 -21.37 -4.09
CA SER A 13 -6.08 -21.97 -2.86
C SER A 13 -6.40 -21.03 -1.71
N ASN A 14 -6.99 -21.54 -0.64
CA ASN A 14 -7.30 -20.73 0.54
C ASN A 14 -6.05 -19.97 1.04
N ALA A 15 -4.85 -20.54 0.80
CA ALA A 15 -3.56 -19.89 1.00
C ALA A 15 -3.43 -18.52 0.31
N PHE A 16 -3.83 -18.38 -0.96
CA PHE A 16 -3.77 -17.09 -1.65
C PHE A 16 -4.65 -16.03 -0.97
N LYS A 17 -5.87 -16.41 -0.55
CA LYS A 17 -6.81 -15.53 0.14
C LYS A 17 -6.24 -15.07 1.49
N TYR A 18 -5.71 -15.99 2.28
CA TYR A 18 -5.13 -15.69 3.59
C TYR A 18 -3.85 -14.85 3.47
N THR A 19 -2.96 -15.17 2.53
CA THR A 19 -1.74 -14.38 2.28
C THR A 19 -2.08 -12.95 1.87
N SER A 20 -3.02 -12.78 0.93
CA SER A 20 -3.49 -11.45 0.54
C SER A 20 -4.06 -10.68 1.71
N LEU A 21 -4.92 -11.31 2.52
CA LEU A 21 -5.55 -10.68 3.67
C LEU A 21 -4.49 -10.25 4.70
N GLY A 22 -3.53 -11.11 4.99
CA GLY A 22 -2.43 -10.81 5.91
C GLY A 22 -1.62 -9.59 5.47
N LEU A 23 -1.20 -9.54 4.20
CA LEU A 23 -0.48 -8.38 3.65
C LEU A 23 -1.32 -7.10 3.74
N ARG A 24 -2.61 -7.17 3.39
CA ARG A 24 -3.54 -6.03 3.45
C ARG A 24 -3.73 -5.51 4.87
N LEU A 25 -3.85 -6.40 5.86
CA LEU A 25 -3.97 -6.01 7.27
C LEU A 25 -2.68 -5.35 7.78
N ILE A 26 -1.52 -5.92 7.47
CA ILE A 26 -0.22 -5.35 7.86
C ILE A 26 -0.05 -3.94 7.25
N ALA A 27 -0.29 -3.81 5.95
CA ALA A 27 -0.20 -2.53 5.28
C ALA A 27 -1.22 -1.54 5.85
N ALA A 28 -2.49 -1.92 5.95
CA ALA A 28 -3.54 -1.03 6.43
C ALA A 28 -3.27 -0.52 7.84
N LEU A 29 -2.89 -1.39 8.78
CA LEU A 29 -2.58 -0.96 10.15
C LEU A 29 -1.39 -0.01 10.19
N ALA A 30 -0.32 -0.32 9.45
CA ALA A 30 0.86 0.54 9.39
C ALA A 30 0.55 1.92 8.79
N PHE A 31 -0.18 1.97 7.68
CA PHE A 31 -0.51 3.22 6.99
C PHE A 31 -1.62 4.01 7.67
N LEU A 32 -2.57 3.36 8.35
CA LEU A 32 -3.54 4.06 9.19
C LEU A 32 -2.87 4.70 10.39
N ALA A 33 -1.92 4.01 11.03
CA ALA A 33 -1.14 4.58 12.13
C ALA A 33 -0.22 5.73 11.64
N ALA A 34 0.54 5.50 10.57
CA ALA A 34 1.46 6.50 10.02
C ALA A 34 0.71 7.73 9.48
N GLY A 35 -0.32 7.52 8.65
CA GLY A 35 -1.15 8.58 8.10
C GLY A 35 -1.93 9.31 9.19
N GLY A 36 -2.45 8.57 10.17
CA GLY A 36 -3.14 9.13 11.33
C GLY A 36 -2.23 10.01 12.16
N ALA A 37 -0.99 9.58 12.44
CA ALA A 37 0.02 10.39 13.12
C ALA A 37 0.37 11.65 12.31
N LYS A 38 0.47 11.53 10.98
CA LYS A 38 0.67 12.67 10.07
C LYS A 38 -0.52 13.62 10.09
N LEU A 39 -1.77 13.18 10.24
CA LEU A 39 -2.93 14.09 10.29
C LEU A 39 -3.12 14.70 11.68
N ALA A 40 -2.87 13.92 12.73
CA ALA A 40 -2.97 14.35 14.13
C ALA A 40 -1.88 15.35 14.53
N GLY A 41 -0.84 15.55 13.71
CA GLY A 41 0.24 16.49 14.01
C GLY A 41 1.12 16.02 15.16
N VAL A 42 1.37 14.71 15.24
CA VAL A 42 2.32 14.16 16.22
C VAL A 42 3.67 14.88 16.05
N PRO A 43 4.30 15.39 17.12
CA PRO A 43 5.48 16.26 17.03
C PRO A 43 6.60 15.67 16.16
N MET A 44 6.90 14.39 16.30
CA MET A 44 7.88 13.67 15.47
C MET A 44 7.56 13.76 13.97
N MET A 45 6.29 13.66 13.56
CA MET A 45 5.90 13.75 12.15
C MET A 45 5.95 15.19 11.64
N VAL A 46 5.63 16.16 12.49
CA VAL A 46 5.76 17.59 12.16
C VAL A 46 7.22 17.93 11.89
N GLU A 47 8.12 17.52 12.77
CA GLU A 47 9.58 17.73 12.68
C GLU A 47 10.17 17.10 11.42
N ILE A 48 9.84 15.82 11.13
CA ILE A 48 10.29 15.15 9.90
C ILE A 48 9.91 15.95 8.66
N PHE A 49 8.65 16.41 8.57
CA PHE A 49 8.18 17.16 7.41
C PHE A 49 8.69 18.60 7.35
N ASP A 50 9.03 19.21 8.48
CA ASP A 50 9.76 20.48 8.51
C ASP A 50 11.17 20.32 7.94
N HIS A 51 11.86 19.22 8.28
CA HIS A 51 13.17 18.91 7.69
C HIS A 51 13.11 18.67 6.18
N ILE A 52 12.00 18.16 5.66
CA ILE A 52 11.80 18.02 4.20
C ILE A 52 11.74 19.41 3.53
N GLY A 53 11.30 20.45 4.22
CA GLY A 53 11.32 21.84 3.74
C GLY A 53 10.22 22.22 2.76
N LEU A 54 9.28 21.32 2.45
CA LEU A 54 8.13 21.59 1.56
C LEU A 54 6.93 22.22 2.29
N GLY A 55 7.00 22.34 3.62
CA GLY A 55 5.96 22.88 4.48
C GLY A 55 4.94 21.84 4.95
N GLN A 56 4.15 22.23 5.96
CA GLN A 56 3.25 21.33 6.69
C GLN A 56 2.05 20.83 5.87
N TRP A 57 1.66 21.53 4.79
CA TRP A 57 0.60 21.06 3.90
C TRP A 57 0.98 19.72 3.24
N PHE A 58 2.26 19.50 2.93
CA PHE A 58 2.76 18.26 2.33
C PHE A 58 2.55 17.08 3.29
N ARG A 59 2.79 17.28 4.59
CA ARG A 59 2.48 16.29 5.65
C ARG A 59 1.02 15.88 5.60
N THR A 60 0.11 16.86 5.58
CA THR A 60 -1.32 16.62 5.60
C THR A 60 -1.79 15.88 4.33
N VAL A 61 -1.27 16.26 3.17
CA VAL A 61 -1.57 15.57 1.90
C VAL A 61 -1.05 14.13 1.90
N THR A 62 0.20 13.90 2.30
CA THR A 62 0.75 12.54 2.41
C THR A 62 -0.05 11.69 3.40
N GLY A 63 -0.38 12.25 4.57
CA GLY A 63 -1.21 11.55 5.56
C GLY A 63 -2.57 11.17 5.01
N LEU A 64 -3.24 12.07 4.28
CA LEU A 64 -4.53 11.78 3.66
C LEU A 64 -4.42 10.68 2.61
N ILE A 65 -3.39 10.72 1.76
CA ILE A 65 -3.12 9.68 0.75
C ILE A 65 -2.94 8.31 1.43
N GLU A 66 -2.16 8.24 2.50
CA GLU A 66 -1.91 7.00 3.25
C GLU A 66 -3.21 6.43 3.84
N ILE A 67 -4.05 7.26 4.47
CA ILE A 67 -5.34 6.83 5.02
C ILE A 67 -6.28 6.33 3.92
N VAL A 68 -6.47 7.12 2.86
CA VAL A 68 -7.40 6.79 1.77
C VAL A 68 -6.97 5.49 1.08
N ALA A 69 -5.68 5.35 0.79
CA ALA A 69 -5.15 4.16 0.14
C ALA A 69 -5.21 2.93 1.04
N ALA A 70 -4.98 3.08 2.35
CA ALA A 70 -5.14 2.00 3.32
C ALA A 70 -6.60 1.51 3.41
N VAL A 71 -7.57 2.43 3.39
CA VAL A 71 -9.01 2.07 3.34
C VAL A 71 -9.35 1.39 2.01
N ALA A 72 -8.80 1.88 0.90
CA ALA A 72 -8.99 1.29 -0.43
C ALA A 72 -8.49 -0.16 -0.53
N LEU A 73 -7.58 -0.60 0.36
CA LEU A 73 -7.17 -2.00 0.44
C LEU A 73 -8.32 -2.93 0.86
N PHE A 74 -9.42 -2.45 1.42
CA PHE A 74 -10.55 -3.30 1.86
C PHE A 74 -11.68 -3.43 0.83
N ILE A 75 -11.68 -2.57 -0.19
CA ILE A 75 -12.71 -2.57 -1.24
C ILE A 75 -12.20 -3.42 -2.42
N PRO A 76 -12.87 -4.53 -2.80
CA PRO A 76 -12.38 -5.50 -3.79
C PRO A 76 -11.93 -4.90 -5.13
N VAL A 77 -12.64 -3.86 -5.57
CA VAL A 77 -12.40 -3.17 -6.84
C VAL A 77 -11.15 -2.29 -6.79
N THR A 78 -10.76 -1.79 -5.61
CA THR A 78 -9.65 -0.83 -5.45
C THR A 78 -8.41 -1.42 -4.78
N ILE A 79 -8.38 -2.72 -4.41
CA ILE A 79 -7.24 -3.34 -3.70
C ILE A 79 -5.92 -3.09 -4.43
N GLY A 80 -5.90 -3.36 -5.74
CA GLY A 80 -4.70 -3.19 -6.55
C GLY A 80 -4.24 -1.73 -6.63
N LEU A 81 -5.18 -0.79 -6.78
CA LEU A 81 -4.87 0.64 -6.82
C LEU A 81 -4.40 1.18 -5.47
N GLY A 82 -5.02 0.77 -4.37
CA GLY A 82 -4.59 1.15 -3.03
C GLY A 82 -3.15 0.66 -2.76
N GLY A 83 -2.86 -0.60 -3.11
CA GLY A 83 -1.50 -1.14 -3.01
C GLY A 83 -0.49 -0.37 -3.86
N LEU A 84 -0.86 -0.02 -5.09
CA LEU A 84 0.01 0.73 -5.99
C LEU A 84 0.28 2.15 -5.49
N LEU A 85 -0.76 2.86 -5.02
CA LEU A 85 -0.64 4.22 -4.51
C LEU A 85 0.26 4.28 -3.27
N LEU A 86 0.11 3.32 -2.35
CA LEU A 86 0.99 3.18 -1.20
C LEU A 86 2.42 2.84 -1.61
N ALA A 87 2.62 1.95 -2.59
CA ALA A 87 3.95 1.63 -3.10
C ALA A 87 4.66 2.85 -3.70
N VAL A 88 3.96 3.65 -4.52
CA VAL A 88 4.50 4.92 -5.06
C VAL A 88 4.85 5.88 -3.93
N THR A 89 4.00 5.97 -2.90
CA THR A 89 4.25 6.82 -1.72
C THR A 89 5.52 6.38 -0.98
N MET A 90 5.77 5.07 -0.86
CA MET A 90 6.99 4.54 -0.26
C MET A 90 8.24 4.79 -1.11
N CYS A 91 8.15 4.76 -2.45
CA CYS A 91 9.26 5.16 -3.30
C CYS A 91 9.69 6.61 -3.02
N VAL A 92 8.72 7.53 -2.88
CA VAL A 92 8.99 8.92 -2.51
C VAL A 92 9.59 9.01 -1.10
N ALA A 93 9.05 8.27 -0.13
CA ALA A 93 9.56 8.27 1.24
C ALA A 93 11.01 7.76 1.32
N ILE A 94 11.35 6.69 0.59
CA ILE A 94 12.72 6.16 0.49
C ILE A 94 13.65 7.21 -0.11
N PHE A 95 13.23 7.87 -1.20
CA PHE A 95 14.01 8.94 -1.81
C PHE A 95 14.28 10.07 -0.80
N THR A 96 13.25 10.51 -0.09
CA THR A 96 13.38 11.54 0.95
C THR A 96 14.35 11.13 2.06
N HIS A 97 14.29 9.89 2.54
CA HIS A 97 15.23 9.37 3.55
C HIS A 97 16.68 9.30 3.03
N LEU A 98 16.88 8.89 1.79
CA LEU A 98 18.23 8.72 1.23
C LEU A 98 18.90 10.05 0.85
N PHE A 99 18.13 11.03 0.39
CA PHE A 99 18.68 12.25 -0.22
C PHE A 99 18.35 13.55 0.51
N VAL A 100 17.35 13.59 1.39
CA VAL A 100 16.86 14.83 2.00
C VAL A 100 17.07 14.85 3.51
N ILE A 101 16.43 13.93 4.24
CA ILE A 101 16.37 13.99 5.72
C ILE A 101 17.32 13.00 6.41
N GLY A 102 17.90 12.06 5.66
CA GLY A 102 18.71 10.98 6.24
C GLY A 102 17.87 9.96 7.03
N GLY A 103 18.53 9.27 7.95
CA GLY A 103 17.93 8.22 8.77
C GLY A 103 17.82 6.88 8.05
N SER A 104 17.00 5.97 8.59
CA SER A 104 16.87 4.62 8.07
C SER A 104 15.68 4.48 7.12
N PRO A 105 15.90 4.16 5.82
CA PRO A 105 14.81 3.89 4.88
C PRO A 105 14.20 2.50 5.07
N VAL A 106 14.70 1.69 6.01
CA VAL A 106 14.30 0.28 6.20
C VAL A 106 12.79 0.11 6.39
N PRO A 107 12.09 0.91 7.23
CA PRO A 107 10.64 0.78 7.36
C PRO A 107 9.90 1.07 6.04
N ALA A 108 10.35 2.07 5.28
CA ALA A 108 9.75 2.42 4.01
C ALA A 108 10.00 1.34 2.93
N ILE A 109 11.18 0.72 2.92
CA ILE A 109 11.50 -0.41 2.04
C ILE A 109 10.63 -1.62 2.37
N PHE A 110 10.48 -1.96 3.66
CA PHE A 110 9.61 -3.06 4.06
C PHE A 110 8.16 -2.84 3.63
N LEU A 111 7.61 -1.65 3.88
CA LEU A 111 6.26 -1.31 3.46
C LEU A 111 6.10 -1.25 1.94
N LEU A 112 7.14 -0.83 1.21
CA LEU A 112 7.18 -0.90 -0.25
C LEU A 112 7.01 -2.34 -0.74
N LEU A 113 7.75 -3.30 -0.18
CA LEU A 113 7.66 -4.71 -0.58
C LEU A 113 6.27 -5.28 -0.30
N VAL A 114 5.69 -4.97 0.85
CA VAL A 114 4.33 -5.41 1.21
C VAL A 114 3.30 -4.84 0.24
N THR A 115 3.34 -3.53 -0.01
CA THR A 115 2.34 -2.83 -0.85
C THR A 115 2.49 -3.16 -2.34
N ALA A 116 3.72 -3.28 -2.83
CA ALA A 116 4.02 -3.78 -4.17
C ALA A 116 3.54 -5.23 -4.34
N GLY A 117 3.72 -6.08 -3.31
CA GLY A 117 3.17 -7.43 -3.28
C GLY A 117 1.64 -7.45 -3.41
N ILE A 118 0.93 -6.60 -2.67
CA ILE A 118 -0.53 -6.47 -2.79
C ILE A 118 -0.93 -6.03 -4.20
N ALA A 119 -0.27 -4.99 -4.74
CA ALA A 119 -0.53 -4.47 -6.07
C ALA A 119 -0.31 -5.55 -7.15
N TRP A 120 0.76 -6.34 -7.03
CA TRP A 120 1.08 -7.42 -7.95
C TRP A 120 0.05 -8.56 -7.92
N LEU A 121 -0.40 -8.94 -6.71
CA LEU A 121 -1.42 -9.98 -6.52
C LEU A 121 -2.79 -9.56 -7.08
N HIS A 122 -3.11 -8.26 -7.05
CA HIS A 122 -4.41 -7.70 -7.49
C HIS A 122 -4.30 -6.89 -8.79
N ARG A 123 -3.23 -7.09 -9.58
CA ARG A 123 -3.00 -6.35 -10.83
C ARG A 123 -4.15 -6.48 -11.83
N ALA A 124 -4.86 -7.61 -11.84
CA ALA A 124 -6.02 -7.82 -12.70
C ALA A 124 -7.17 -6.84 -12.37
N SER A 125 -7.38 -6.52 -11.08
CA SER A 125 -8.37 -5.53 -10.65
C SER A 125 -8.02 -4.12 -11.16
N ILE A 126 -6.73 -3.78 -11.28
CA ILE A 126 -6.28 -2.50 -11.83
C ILE A 126 -6.67 -2.39 -13.31
N PHE A 127 -6.45 -3.44 -14.08
CA PHE A 127 -6.78 -3.46 -15.52
C PHE A 127 -8.29 -3.38 -15.77
N ASN A 128 -9.09 -4.08 -14.96
CA ASN A 128 -10.56 -4.06 -15.09
C ASN A 128 -11.17 -2.68 -14.78
N LEU A 129 -10.49 -1.84 -13.99
CA LEU A 129 -10.96 -0.48 -13.72
C LEU A 129 -10.60 0.50 -14.84
N ILE A 130 -9.44 0.31 -15.51
CA ILE A 130 -8.95 1.20 -16.56
C ILE A 130 -9.61 0.89 -17.92
N ARG A 131 -9.99 -0.37 -18.17
CA ARG A 131 -10.80 -0.77 -19.32
C ARG A 131 -12.10 -1.41 -18.84
N PRO A 132 -13.16 -0.61 -18.57
CA PRO A 132 -14.50 -1.17 -18.54
C PRO A 132 -14.79 -1.67 -19.96
N VAL A 133 -14.96 -2.98 -20.11
CA VAL A 133 -15.38 -3.60 -21.39
C VAL A 133 -16.75 -3.06 -21.78
#